data_AF-A0A351BZF5-F1
#
_entry.id   AF-A0A351BZF5-F1
#
_cell.length_a   1.000
_cell.length_b   1.000
_cell.length_c   1.000
_cell.angle_alpha   90.00
_cell.angle_beta   90.00
_cell.angle_gamma   90.00
#
_symmetry.space_group_name_H-M   'P 1'
#
loop_
_entity.id
_entity.type
_entity.pdbx_description
1 polymer ?
#
loop_
_entity_poly.entity_id
_entity_poly.type
_entity_poly.pdbx_seq_one_letter_code
_entity_poly.pdbx_strand_id
1 'polypeptide(L)'
;MLRESGKDSLYSRMGTTGPRIARLYPPIPRNTKRVKFDIYDYEKLFSDAETIKLIKEGRTIGCFYIESPGMRSLLWRLTADTFEMVVAASSIIRPGVAESGMMKEYILRHRDKTKRKYLFPEMEKVLGNTYGVMIYQEDVIKVANQIAGLSVIDADLLRRGMSGKVRSREVIERMQEKYFRSCDDNGLERDKAILLWNQMESFAGYAFCKAHSAAFAILSFQVAYLKAHYTAEFMASVLSNGGGYYSAAVYIQEAKRCGLTIVLPCINKSEYEYEGSNNTILIGLMAIKNMSRNTAENIVTEREYNGEYTSLLDFLLRTKTGMAESTYLIQCGAMDCFQKTRPTLLRLLHVYLKARKIYSPSYNDLFLNETIKLENEIETLVDYSIVEKCRLEYETFDYMVSKHPLELFAEELKKYKTINSSDMKNYHNKRISLRGWFMTSKRIKTSKGEIMKFLSLEDLTGTFEAVLFPRVYSKFAQQTYSFGPYIVTGRVDAESGNNLIVDKLEVLSRQGIKNSLHKDSADNKYYGDNEVTRDEDIMRIGELTPQKLIYAYVG
;
A
#
# COMPACT_ATOMS: atom_id res chain seq x y z
N MET A 1 -21.78 -23.97 -46.64
CA MET A 1 -21.05 -24.78 -47.65
C MET A 1 -20.12 -23.82 -48.37
N LEU A 2 -18.81 -24.03 -48.54
CA LEU A 2 -17.86 -25.05 -48.06
C LEU A 2 -16.69 -24.30 -47.34
N ARG A 3 -15.83 -24.82 -46.45
CA ARG A 3 -14.72 -25.80 -46.62
C ARG A 3 -13.86 -25.55 -47.88
N GLU A 4 -12.53 -25.54 -47.84
CA GLU A 4 -11.54 -26.07 -46.87
C GLU A 4 -10.27 -25.16 -46.85
N SER A 5 -9.73 -24.79 -45.66
CA SER A 5 -8.54 -25.34 -44.97
C SER A 5 -7.15 -24.98 -45.54
N GLY A 6 -6.22 -24.46 -44.72
CA GLY A 6 -4.90 -24.03 -45.20
C GLY A 6 -3.83 -23.64 -44.16
N LYS A 7 -3.45 -24.56 -43.26
CA LYS A 7 -2.20 -24.56 -42.46
C LYS A 7 -1.88 -23.32 -41.59
N ASP A 8 -2.41 -23.31 -40.36
CA ASP A 8 -1.65 -22.78 -39.21
C ASP A 8 -0.82 -23.92 -38.58
N SER A 9 0.42 -23.64 -38.16
CA SER A 9 1.26 -24.64 -37.47
C SER A 9 2.35 -23.98 -36.60
N LEU A 10 2.98 -24.77 -35.74
CA LEU A 10 4.20 -24.45 -34.98
C LEU A 10 4.11 -23.47 -33.79
N TYR A 11 3.04 -23.54 -32.99
CA TYR A 11 3.17 -23.36 -31.53
C TYR A 11 2.32 -24.39 -30.76
N SER A 12 2.92 -25.56 -30.50
CA SER A 12 2.43 -26.53 -29.51
C SER A 12 3.60 -27.30 -28.89
N ARG A 13 3.42 -27.79 -27.66
CA ARG A 13 4.40 -28.57 -26.86
C ARG A 13 5.55 -27.78 -26.22
N MET A 14 5.21 -26.93 -25.26
CA MET A 14 5.79 -27.10 -23.91
C MET A 14 4.64 -27.36 -22.92
N GLY A 15 4.86 -28.25 -21.96
CA GLY A 15 3.79 -28.78 -21.10
C GLY A 15 3.73 -28.07 -19.75
N THR A 16 2.80 -27.13 -19.59
CA THR A 16 2.41 -26.58 -18.28
C THR A 16 1.12 -27.25 -17.80
N THR A 17 1.22 -28.12 -16.80
CA THR A 17 0.05 -28.76 -16.16
C THR A 17 -0.61 -27.85 -15.13
N GLY A 18 -0.97 -26.64 -15.57
CA GLY A 18 -1.81 -25.72 -14.80
C GLY A 18 -3.30 -26.08 -14.91
N PRO A 19 -4.14 -25.63 -13.96
CA PRO A 19 -5.59 -25.80 -14.07
C PRO A 19 -6.13 -24.94 -15.22
N ARG A 20 -6.52 -25.57 -16.34
CA ARG A 20 -7.13 -24.88 -17.48
C ARG A 20 -8.39 -24.14 -17.06
N ILE A 21 -8.44 -22.83 -17.32
CA ILE A 21 -9.56 -21.97 -16.96
C ILE A 21 -10.65 -22.15 -18.03
N ALA A 22 -11.74 -22.82 -17.66
CA ALA A 22 -12.87 -23.10 -18.54
C ALA A 22 -13.50 -21.79 -19.05
N ARG A 23 -13.48 -21.57 -20.38
CA ARG A 23 -14.02 -20.37 -21.03
C ARG A 23 -15.45 -20.63 -21.49
N LEU A 24 -16.43 -19.98 -20.86
CA LEU A 24 -17.85 -20.08 -21.22
C LEU A 24 -18.21 -19.27 -22.49
N TYR A 25 -17.41 -18.28 -22.83
CA TYR A 25 -17.58 -17.39 -23.98
C TYR A 25 -16.24 -17.19 -24.70
N PRO A 26 -16.24 -16.88 -26.01
CA PRO A 26 -15.02 -16.40 -26.67
C PRO A 26 -14.51 -15.13 -25.99
N PRO A 27 -13.19 -14.92 -25.87
CA PRO A 27 -12.64 -13.70 -25.29
C PRO A 27 -13.02 -12.49 -26.15
N ILE A 28 -13.42 -11.39 -25.49
CA ILE A 28 -13.61 -10.09 -26.15
C ILE A 28 -12.32 -9.74 -26.92
N PRO A 29 -12.37 -9.29 -28.18
CA PRO A 29 -11.16 -8.94 -28.95
C PRO A 29 -10.31 -7.88 -28.26
N ARG A 30 -8.99 -8.13 -28.15
CA ARG A 30 -8.04 -7.30 -27.36
C ARG A 30 -6.99 -6.68 -28.28
N ASN A 31 -6.75 -5.38 -28.14
CA ASN A 31 -5.76 -4.66 -28.95
C ASN A 31 -4.36 -4.67 -28.31
N THR A 32 -3.70 -5.82 -28.31
CA THR A 32 -2.33 -6.00 -27.79
C THR A 32 -1.25 -5.41 -28.72
N LYS A 33 -1.59 -4.72 -29.81
CA LYS A 33 -0.62 -4.21 -30.79
C LYS A 33 0.38 -3.18 -30.21
N ARG A 34 0.07 -2.56 -29.07
CA ARG A 34 0.95 -1.60 -28.35
C ARG A 34 1.74 -2.20 -27.18
N VAL A 35 1.40 -3.40 -26.69
CA VAL A 35 2.02 -4.02 -25.50
C VAL A 35 2.16 -5.53 -25.68
N LYS A 36 3.36 -6.06 -25.44
CA LYS A 36 3.74 -7.46 -25.71
C LYS A 36 3.10 -8.51 -24.77
N PHE A 37 2.02 -8.17 -24.08
CA PHE A 37 1.29 -9.07 -23.19
C PHE A 37 -0.20 -8.71 -23.14
N ASP A 38 -1.00 -9.65 -22.64
CA ASP A 38 -2.42 -9.47 -22.36
C ASP A 38 -2.65 -9.55 -20.85
N ILE A 39 -3.10 -8.45 -20.25
CA ILE A 39 -3.41 -8.38 -18.81
C ILE A 39 -4.60 -9.27 -18.41
N TYR A 40 -5.34 -9.82 -19.38
CA TYR A 40 -6.45 -10.74 -19.16
C TYR A 40 -6.14 -12.17 -19.65
N ASP A 41 -4.85 -12.53 -19.81
CA ASP A 41 -4.39 -13.91 -19.93
C ASP A 41 -4.07 -14.47 -18.54
N TYR A 42 -5.12 -14.88 -17.83
CA TYR A 42 -5.02 -15.32 -16.44
C TYR A 42 -4.13 -16.57 -16.25
N GLU A 43 -4.04 -17.46 -17.25
CA GLU A 43 -3.17 -18.64 -17.17
C GLU A 43 -1.69 -18.24 -17.17
N LYS A 44 -1.32 -17.23 -17.98
CA LYS A 44 0.01 -16.60 -17.89
C LYS A 44 0.23 -15.91 -16.54
N LEU A 45 -0.70 -15.06 -16.10
CA LEU A 45 -0.54 -14.29 -14.85
C LEU A 45 -0.39 -15.19 -13.61
N PHE A 46 -1.16 -16.27 -13.53
CA PHE A 46 -1.13 -17.20 -12.38
C PHE A 46 0.03 -18.21 -12.43
N SER A 47 0.84 -18.20 -13.49
CA SER A 47 2.05 -19.03 -13.63
C SER A 47 3.36 -18.22 -13.76
N ASP A 48 3.28 -16.89 -13.74
CA ASP A 48 4.44 -16.02 -13.86
C ASP A 48 5.32 -16.03 -12.59
N ALA A 49 6.57 -16.44 -12.74
CA ALA A 49 7.46 -16.74 -11.61
C ALA A 49 7.80 -15.51 -10.75
N GLU A 50 8.02 -14.34 -11.36
CA GLU A 50 8.37 -13.12 -10.61
C GLU A 50 7.14 -12.50 -9.93
N THR A 51 5.97 -12.59 -10.56
CA THR A 51 4.67 -12.23 -9.93
C THR A 51 4.40 -13.11 -8.71
N ILE A 52 4.54 -14.42 -8.84
CA ILE A 52 4.38 -15.39 -7.75
C ILE A 52 5.36 -15.09 -6.61
N LYS A 53 6.64 -14.87 -6.92
CA LYS A 53 7.70 -14.55 -5.96
C LYS A 53 7.42 -13.24 -5.21
N LEU A 54 6.97 -12.19 -5.90
CA LEU A 54 6.59 -10.91 -5.29
C LEU A 54 5.45 -11.07 -4.27
N ILE A 55 4.43 -11.86 -4.60
CA ILE A 55 3.31 -12.21 -3.71
C ILE A 55 3.79 -13.06 -2.53
N LYS A 56 4.53 -14.13 -2.80
CA LYS A 56 5.08 -15.10 -1.84
C LYS A 56 6.01 -14.47 -0.79
N GLU A 57 6.71 -13.40 -1.16
CA GLU A 57 7.60 -12.63 -0.29
C GLU A 57 6.90 -11.46 0.41
N GLY A 58 5.61 -11.19 0.13
CA GLY A 58 4.86 -10.08 0.71
C GLY A 58 5.34 -8.70 0.25
N ARG A 59 5.98 -8.61 -0.93
CA ARG A 59 6.49 -7.36 -1.53
C ARG A 59 5.40 -6.58 -2.31
N THR A 60 4.19 -6.60 -1.77
CA THR A 60 2.93 -6.21 -2.44
C THR A 60 2.44 -4.80 -2.08
N ILE A 61 3.28 -3.90 -1.56
CA ILE A 61 2.92 -2.48 -1.40
C ILE A 61 2.50 -1.91 -2.78
N GLY A 62 1.37 -1.22 -2.86
CA GLY A 62 0.77 -0.71 -4.09
C GLY A 62 -0.12 -1.73 -4.82
N CYS A 63 -0.01 -3.03 -4.50
CA CYS A 63 -0.85 -4.05 -5.10
C CYS A 63 -2.22 -4.08 -4.40
N PHE A 64 -3.24 -3.58 -5.09
CA PHE A 64 -4.66 -3.62 -4.71
C PHE A 64 -5.06 -4.91 -3.97
N TYR A 65 -5.85 -4.75 -2.90
CA TYR A 65 -6.37 -5.81 -2.02
C TYR A 65 -5.31 -6.58 -1.20
N ILE A 66 -4.03 -6.57 -1.60
CA ILE A 66 -2.95 -7.35 -0.98
C ILE A 66 -1.80 -6.55 -0.35
N GLU A 67 -1.90 -5.22 -0.27
CA GLU A 67 -0.81 -4.35 0.22
C GLU A 67 -0.74 -4.14 1.74
N SER A 68 -1.79 -4.41 2.53
CA SER A 68 -1.77 -4.09 3.98
C SER A 68 -0.77 -4.95 4.77
N PRO A 69 -0.19 -4.46 5.89
CA PRO A 69 0.88 -5.18 6.62
C PRO A 69 0.47 -6.58 7.10
N GLY A 70 -0.76 -6.71 7.63
CA GLY A 70 -1.29 -8.00 8.07
C GLY A 70 -1.49 -8.99 6.91
N MET A 71 -1.87 -8.50 5.73
CA MET A 71 -1.99 -9.33 4.52
C MET A 71 -0.62 -9.74 3.98
N ARG A 72 0.33 -8.80 3.90
CA ARG A 72 1.73 -9.07 3.51
C ARG A 72 2.37 -10.13 4.40
N SER A 73 2.17 -10.03 5.71
CA SER A 73 2.58 -11.05 6.68
C SER A 73 1.89 -12.39 6.45
N LEU A 74 0.58 -12.40 6.16
CA LEU A 74 -0.17 -13.63 5.88
C LEU A 74 0.31 -14.34 4.60
N LEU A 75 0.52 -13.61 3.50
CA LEU A 75 1.02 -14.17 2.24
C LEU A 75 2.39 -14.82 2.42
N TRP A 76 3.30 -14.16 3.14
CA TRP A 76 4.61 -14.72 3.51
C TRP A 76 4.48 -15.95 4.43
N ARG A 77 3.58 -15.92 5.42
CA ARG A 77 3.32 -17.07 6.32
C ARG A 77 2.73 -18.27 5.56
N LEU A 78 1.89 -18.04 4.57
CA LEU A 78 1.35 -19.05 3.66
C LEU A 78 2.31 -19.42 2.52
N THR A 79 3.44 -18.73 2.35
CA THR A 79 4.34 -18.89 1.19
C THR A 79 3.59 -18.87 -0.15
N ALA A 80 2.54 -18.04 -0.23
CA ALA A 80 1.43 -18.17 -1.17
C ALA A 80 1.89 -18.11 -2.64
N ASP A 81 1.66 -19.20 -3.38
CA ASP A 81 2.14 -19.38 -4.76
C ASP A 81 1.09 -19.85 -5.77
N THR A 82 -0.18 -20.00 -5.37
CA THR A 82 -1.31 -20.17 -6.32
C THR A 82 -2.39 -19.12 -6.12
N PHE A 83 -3.21 -18.95 -7.17
CA PHE A 83 -4.40 -18.11 -7.14
C PHE A 83 -5.32 -18.43 -5.96
N GLU A 84 -5.60 -19.72 -5.70
CA GLU A 84 -6.46 -20.17 -4.61
C GLU A 84 -5.93 -19.80 -3.22
N MET A 85 -4.59 -19.73 -3.04
CA MET A 85 -3.99 -19.30 -1.78
C MET A 85 -4.20 -17.81 -1.54
N VAL A 86 -4.15 -16.98 -2.59
CA VAL A 86 -4.47 -15.54 -2.47
C VAL A 86 -5.95 -15.34 -2.16
N VAL A 87 -6.85 -16.08 -2.84
CA VAL A 87 -8.30 -16.08 -2.54
C VAL A 87 -8.60 -16.53 -1.11
N ALA A 88 -7.86 -17.52 -0.60
CA ALA A 88 -7.97 -17.96 0.79
C ALA A 88 -7.44 -16.90 1.76
N ALA A 89 -6.27 -16.32 1.49
CA ALA A 89 -5.64 -15.29 2.32
C ALA A 89 -6.56 -14.07 2.51
N SER A 90 -7.14 -13.53 1.42
CA SER A 90 -8.09 -12.41 1.48
C SER A 90 -9.38 -12.77 2.21
N SER A 91 -9.81 -14.03 2.09
CA SER A 91 -10.97 -14.52 2.82
C SER A 91 -10.71 -14.67 4.32
N ILE A 92 -9.48 -14.93 4.78
CA ILE A 92 -9.18 -15.16 6.22
C ILE A 92 -8.55 -13.98 6.96
N ILE A 93 -8.05 -12.92 6.30
CA ILE A 93 -7.41 -11.77 6.96
C ILE A 93 -8.41 -10.76 7.58
N ARG A 94 -9.46 -11.25 8.23
CA ARG A 94 -10.54 -10.45 8.85
C ARG A 94 -10.55 -10.63 10.38
N PRO A 95 -10.86 -9.60 11.20
CA PRO A 95 -10.70 -9.65 12.66
C PRO A 95 -11.30 -10.90 13.33
N GLY A 96 -12.60 -11.16 13.15
CA GLY A 96 -13.26 -12.34 13.74
C GLY A 96 -12.76 -13.70 13.23
N VAL A 97 -12.09 -13.74 12.07
CA VAL A 97 -11.47 -14.97 11.51
C VAL A 97 -10.12 -15.26 12.16
N ALA A 98 -9.41 -14.21 12.60
CA ALA A 98 -8.22 -14.35 13.43
C ALA A 98 -8.59 -14.79 14.86
N GLU A 99 -9.66 -14.23 15.43
CA GLU A 99 -10.15 -14.55 16.78
C GLU A 99 -10.70 -15.97 16.91
N SER A 100 -11.44 -16.46 15.92
CA SER A 100 -11.97 -17.83 15.88
C SER A 100 -10.92 -18.93 15.64
N GLY A 101 -9.65 -18.57 15.47
CA GLY A 101 -8.55 -19.51 15.23
C GLY A 101 -8.52 -20.11 13.81
N MET A 102 -9.55 -19.91 12.98
CA MET A 102 -9.63 -20.42 11.61
C MET A 102 -8.37 -20.08 10.79
N MET A 103 -7.89 -18.84 10.88
CA MET A 103 -6.65 -18.42 10.19
C MET A 103 -5.42 -19.22 10.65
N LYS A 104 -5.31 -19.53 11.95
CA LYS A 104 -4.17 -20.28 12.51
C LYS A 104 -4.21 -21.75 12.09
N GLU A 105 -5.40 -22.37 12.12
CA GLU A 105 -5.60 -23.75 11.69
C GLU A 105 -5.32 -23.92 10.19
N TYR A 106 -5.75 -22.97 9.35
CA TYR A 106 -5.44 -22.99 7.92
C TYR A 106 -3.93 -22.92 7.64
N ILE A 107 -3.20 -22.01 8.30
CA ILE A 107 -1.73 -21.91 8.17
C ILE A 107 -1.05 -23.21 8.65
N LEU A 108 -1.50 -23.78 9.76
CA LEU A 108 -0.97 -25.02 10.32
C LEU A 108 -1.13 -26.19 9.33
N ARG A 109 -2.35 -26.40 8.81
CA ARG A 109 -2.66 -27.48 7.87
C ARG A 109 -2.07 -27.27 6.47
N HIS A 110 -1.88 -26.02 6.06
CA HIS A 110 -1.13 -25.69 4.85
C HIS A 110 0.31 -26.22 4.98
N ARG A 111 1.03 -25.78 6.03
CA ARG A 111 2.45 -26.09 6.26
C ARG A 111 2.71 -27.56 6.63
N ASP A 112 1.84 -28.17 7.42
CA ASP A 112 2.01 -29.55 7.89
C ASP A 112 0.86 -30.46 7.42
N LYS A 113 1.20 -31.36 6.47
CA LYS A 113 0.26 -32.35 5.93
C LYS A 113 -0.29 -33.30 6.99
N THR A 114 0.44 -33.58 8.08
CA THR A 114 0.00 -34.49 9.16
C THR A 114 -1.13 -33.91 10.01
N LYS A 115 -1.37 -32.59 9.92
CA LYS A 115 -2.47 -31.91 10.63
C LYS A 115 -3.76 -31.84 9.82
N ARG A 116 -3.77 -32.31 8.57
CA ARG A 116 -4.94 -32.35 7.68
C ARG A 116 -5.90 -33.44 8.13
N LYS A 117 -6.70 -33.14 9.16
CA LYS A 117 -7.73 -34.03 9.71
C LYS A 117 -9.10 -33.64 9.18
N TYR A 118 -9.81 -34.64 8.68
CA TYR A 118 -11.18 -34.55 8.21
C TYR A 118 -12.09 -35.37 9.14
N LEU A 119 -13.33 -34.92 9.37
CA LEU A 119 -14.29 -35.64 10.22
C LEU A 119 -14.90 -36.85 9.49
N PHE A 120 -15.02 -36.75 8.16
CA PHE A 120 -15.37 -37.83 7.24
C PHE A 120 -14.37 -37.81 6.06
N PRO A 121 -13.93 -38.97 5.52
CA PRO A 121 -13.03 -39.04 4.36
C PRO A 121 -13.53 -38.23 3.15
N GLU A 122 -14.84 -38.19 2.94
CA GLU A 122 -15.53 -37.47 1.86
C GLU A 122 -15.27 -35.96 1.92
N MET A 123 -14.98 -35.40 3.10
CA MET A 123 -14.65 -33.98 3.24
C MET A 123 -13.35 -33.60 2.52
N GLU A 124 -12.43 -34.53 2.25
CA GLU A 124 -11.25 -34.24 1.43
C GLU A 124 -11.64 -33.89 -0.02
N LYS A 125 -12.70 -34.51 -0.56
CA LYS A 125 -13.18 -34.25 -1.93
C LYS A 125 -13.77 -32.83 -2.06
N VAL A 126 -14.41 -32.31 -1.01
CA VAL A 126 -15.04 -30.97 -1.02
C VAL A 126 -14.16 -29.85 -0.46
N LEU A 127 -13.29 -30.14 0.51
CA LEU A 127 -12.45 -29.18 1.25
C LEU A 127 -10.94 -29.41 1.10
N GLY A 128 -10.47 -30.30 0.21
CA GLY A 128 -9.03 -30.55 0.02
C GLY A 128 -8.22 -29.29 -0.31
N ASN A 129 -8.80 -28.39 -1.13
CA ASN A 129 -8.20 -27.09 -1.48
C ASN A 129 -8.14 -26.08 -0.30
N THR A 130 -8.86 -26.33 0.80
CA THR A 130 -8.81 -25.55 2.03
C THR A 130 -8.29 -26.38 3.22
N TYR A 131 -7.73 -27.57 2.95
CA TYR A 131 -7.18 -28.51 3.92
C TYR A 131 -8.17 -28.93 5.03
N GLY A 132 -9.47 -28.98 4.69
CA GLY A 132 -10.53 -29.33 5.64
C GLY A 132 -11.04 -28.16 6.50
N VAL A 133 -10.56 -26.94 6.29
CA VAL A 133 -11.09 -25.73 6.95
C VAL A 133 -12.19 -25.13 6.07
N MET A 134 -13.37 -24.85 6.63
CA MET A 134 -14.43 -24.16 5.88
C MET A 134 -14.16 -22.66 5.89
N ILE A 135 -13.67 -22.13 4.76
CA ILE A 135 -13.34 -20.71 4.58
C ILE A 135 -14.49 -19.99 3.87
N TYR A 136 -15.13 -20.69 2.93
CA TYR A 136 -16.10 -20.11 2.01
C TYR A 136 -17.56 -20.44 2.38
N GLN A 137 -18.47 -19.55 2.01
CA GLN A 137 -19.91 -19.77 2.09
C GLN A 137 -20.34 -20.98 1.23
N GLU A 138 -19.66 -21.14 0.11
CA GLU A 138 -19.75 -22.26 -0.81
C GLU A 138 -19.17 -23.57 -0.24
N ASP A 139 -18.29 -23.52 0.78
CA ASP A 139 -17.78 -24.73 1.46
C ASP A 139 -18.85 -25.33 2.37
N VAL A 140 -19.51 -24.48 3.18
CA VAL A 140 -20.62 -24.89 4.05
C VAL A 140 -21.74 -25.53 3.23
N ILE A 141 -22.10 -24.94 2.08
CA ILE A 141 -23.11 -25.48 1.16
C ILE A 141 -22.71 -26.89 0.65
N LYS A 142 -21.45 -27.07 0.21
CA LYS A 142 -20.95 -28.38 -0.25
C LYS A 142 -20.97 -29.43 0.84
N VAL A 143 -20.57 -29.08 2.06
CA VAL A 143 -20.53 -30.01 3.20
C VAL A 143 -21.95 -30.41 3.60
N ALA A 144 -22.87 -29.45 3.73
CA ALA A 144 -24.28 -29.71 4.02
C ALA A 144 -24.94 -30.59 2.93
N ASN A 145 -24.60 -30.40 1.66
CA ASN A 145 -25.13 -31.19 0.56
C ASN A 145 -24.50 -32.58 0.40
N GLN A 146 -23.17 -32.66 0.31
CA GLN A 146 -22.47 -33.89 -0.09
C GLN A 146 -22.08 -34.80 1.08
N ILE A 147 -22.08 -34.30 2.31
CA ILE A 147 -21.82 -35.10 3.51
C ILE A 147 -23.15 -35.38 4.22
N ALA A 148 -23.91 -34.33 4.53
CA ALA A 148 -25.17 -34.43 5.27
C ALA A 148 -26.43 -34.63 4.39
N GLY A 149 -26.31 -34.76 3.07
CA GLY A 149 -27.39 -35.15 2.15
C GLY A 149 -28.41 -34.07 1.78
N LEU A 150 -28.31 -32.86 2.34
CA LEU A 150 -29.32 -31.81 2.11
C LEU A 150 -29.38 -31.39 0.63
N SER A 151 -30.55 -30.96 0.16
CA SER A 151 -30.65 -30.35 -1.17
C SER A 151 -29.79 -29.08 -1.23
N VAL A 152 -29.32 -28.70 -2.42
CA VAL A 152 -28.51 -27.47 -2.59
C VAL A 152 -29.27 -26.21 -2.13
N ILE A 153 -30.60 -26.22 -2.24
CA ILE A 153 -31.48 -25.15 -1.74
C ILE A 153 -31.47 -25.12 -0.21
N ASP A 154 -31.66 -26.28 0.43
CA ASP A 154 -31.64 -26.40 1.89
C ASP A 154 -30.27 -26.07 2.49
N ALA A 155 -29.19 -26.44 1.79
CA ALA A 155 -27.82 -26.13 2.19
C ALA A 155 -27.51 -24.62 2.16
N ASP A 156 -28.00 -23.88 1.16
CA ASP A 156 -27.89 -22.41 1.17
C ASP A 156 -28.80 -21.76 2.22
N LEU A 157 -30.00 -22.30 2.44
CA LEU A 157 -30.90 -21.83 3.50
C LEU A 157 -30.30 -22.05 4.90
N LEU A 158 -29.72 -23.22 5.18
CA LEU A 158 -28.97 -23.53 6.41
C LEU A 158 -27.82 -22.55 6.62
N ARG A 159 -27.03 -22.29 5.58
CA ARG A 159 -25.93 -21.32 5.61
C ARG A 159 -26.44 -19.90 5.90
N ARG A 160 -27.57 -19.46 5.31
CA ARG A 160 -28.19 -18.17 5.64
C ARG A 160 -28.60 -18.11 7.11
N GLY A 161 -29.18 -19.20 7.63
CA GLY A 161 -29.52 -19.37 9.05
C GLY A 161 -28.32 -19.16 9.97
N MET A 162 -27.31 -20.02 9.85
CA MET A 162 -26.09 -19.99 10.68
C MET A 162 -25.30 -18.68 10.57
N SER A 163 -25.41 -17.94 9.46
CA SER A 163 -24.77 -16.62 9.31
C SER A 163 -25.43 -15.48 10.13
N GLY A 164 -26.42 -15.77 10.99
CA GLY A 164 -27.15 -14.79 11.81
C GLY A 164 -28.08 -13.87 11.02
N LYS A 165 -28.24 -14.11 9.71
CA LYS A 165 -29.07 -13.30 8.80
C LYS A 165 -30.55 -13.69 8.86
N VAL A 166 -30.88 -14.86 9.39
CA VAL A 166 -32.25 -15.27 9.72
C VAL A 166 -32.43 -15.14 11.23
N ARG A 167 -33.38 -14.30 11.67
CA ARG A 167 -33.65 -14.03 13.10
C ARG A 167 -34.79 -14.86 13.69
N SER A 168 -35.48 -15.68 12.90
CA SER A 168 -36.52 -16.57 13.41
C SER A 168 -35.92 -17.86 13.97
N ARG A 169 -36.12 -18.08 15.27
CA ARG A 169 -35.69 -19.27 16.00
C ARG A 169 -36.32 -20.55 15.44
N GLU A 170 -37.62 -20.52 15.15
CA GLU A 170 -38.36 -21.65 14.55
C GLU A 170 -37.75 -22.12 13.22
N VAL A 171 -37.21 -21.20 12.43
CA VAL A 171 -36.60 -21.53 11.13
C VAL A 171 -35.28 -22.27 11.35
N ILE A 172 -34.48 -21.88 12.35
CA ILE A 172 -33.22 -22.55 12.71
C ILE A 172 -33.52 -23.94 13.29
N GLU A 173 -34.52 -24.06 14.17
CA GLU A 173 -34.93 -25.34 14.76
C GLU A 173 -35.43 -26.33 13.68
N ARG A 174 -36.26 -25.87 12.72
CA ARG A 174 -36.69 -26.68 11.56
C ARG A 174 -35.53 -27.05 10.62
N MET A 175 -34.54 -26.17 10.44
CA MET A 175 -33.32 -26.48 9.68
C MET A 175 -32.48 -27.55 10.38
N GLN A 176 -32.37 -27.49 11.70
CA GLN A 176 -31.63 -28.45 12.50
C GLN A 176 -32.30 -29.84 12.50
N GLU A 177 -33.63 -29.90 12.64
CA GLU A 177 -34.39 -31.15 12.42
C GLU A 177 -34.14 -31.74 11.03
N LYS A 178 -34.25 -30.92 9.98
CA LYS A 178 -34.09 -31.38 8.59
C LYS A 178 -32.67 -31.84 8.30
N TYR A 179 -31.67 -31.12 8.80
CA TYR A 179 -30.26 -31.53 8.75
C TYR A 179 -30.05 -32.90 9.41
N PHE A 180 -30.58 -33.09 10.62
CA PHE A 180 -30.38 -34.34 11.35
C PHE A 180 -31.07 -35.52 10.67
N ARG A 181 -32.34 -35.39 10.24
CA ARG A 181 -33.01 -36.44 9.46
C ARG A 181 -32.22 -36.79 8.19
N SER A 182 -31.75 -35.78 7.46
CA SER A 182 -30.91 -35.96 6.26
C SER A 182 -29.56 -36.65 6.54
N CYS A 183 -28.99 -36.48 7.74
CA CYS A 183 -27.82 -37.24 8.19
C CYS A 183 -28.19 -38.70 8.52
N ASP A 184 -29.28 -38.90 9.25
CA ASP A 184 -29.77 -40.21 9.66
C ASP A 184 -30.16 -41.05 8.40
N ASP A 185 -30.82 -40.45 7.41
CA ASP A 185 -31.18 -41.02 6.10
C ASP A 185 -29.95 -41.40 5.26
N ASN A 186 -28.86 -40.62 5.34
CA ASN A 186 -27.58 -40.93 4.71
C ASN A 186 -26.71 -41.93 5.51
N GLY A 187 -27.19 -42.42 6.66
CA GLY A 187 -26.45 -43.36 7.51
C GLY A 187 -25.25 -42.76 8.27
N LEU A 188 -25.25 -41.44 8.54
CA LEU A 188 -24.21 -40.81 9.34
C LEU A 188 -24.37 -41.15 10.83
N GLU A 189 -23.26 -41.56 11.45
CA GLU A 189 -23.17 -41.78 12.89
C GLU A 189 -23.52 -40.50 13.67
N ARG A 190 -24.42 -40.63 14.65
CA ARG A 190 -25.09 -39.48 15.29
C ARG A 190 -24.13 -38.46 15.89
N ASP A 191 -23.10 -38.93 16.60
CA ASP A 191 -22.11 -38.07 17.24
C ASP A 191 -21.27 -37.31 16.21
N LYS A 192 -20.97 -37.93 15.06
CA LYS A 192 -20.28 -37.27 13.94
C LYS A 192 -21.18 -36.25 13.24
N ALA A 193 -22.48 -36.52 13.12
CA ALA A 193 -23.45 -35.53 12.61
C ALA A 193 -23.56 -34.30 13.55
N ILE A 194 -23.57 -34.51 14.87
CA ILE A 194 -23.54 -33.41 15.86
C ILE A 194 -22.23 -32.62 15.78
N LEU A 195 -21.08 -33.30 15.70
CA LEU A 195 -19.78 -32.64 15.52
C LEU A 195 -19.70 -31.84 14.21
N LEU A 196 -20.30 -32.34 13.12
CA LEU A 196 -20.34 -31.67 11.84
C LEU A 196 -21.25 -30.44 11.86
N TRP A 197 -22.42 -30.51 12.50
CA TRP A 197 -23.28 -29.34 12.75
C TRP A 197 -22.50 -28.23 13.47
N ASN A 198 -21.86 -28.57 14.60
CA ASN A 198 -21.09 -27.63 15.41
C ASN A 198 -19.92 -26.99 14.62
N GLN A 199 -19.25 -27.77 13.75
CA GLN A 199 -18.24 -27.23 12.84
C GLN A 199 -18.83 -26.26 11.80
N MET A 200 -19.94 -26.61 11.16
CA MET A 200 -20.60 -25.71 10.21
C MET A 200 -21.07 -24.41 10.87
N GLU A 201 -21.72 -24.50 12.03
CA GLU A 201 -22.23 -23.35 12.78
C GLU A 201 -21.10 -22.38 13.18
N SER A 202 -20.02 -22.91 13.77
CA SER A 202 -18.87 -22.10 14.19
C SER A 202 -18.13 -21.41 13.04
N PHE A 203 -18.09 -22.01 11.84
CA PHE A 203 -17.44 -21.38 10.67
C PHE A 203 -18.39 -20.50 9.83
N ALA A 204 -19.69 -20.80 9.77
CA ALA A 204 -20.65 -20.09 8.91
C ALA A 204 -20.87 -18.62 9.30
N GLY A 205 -20.73 -18.28 10.59
CA GLY A 205 -20.71 -16.88 11.05
C GLY A 205 -19.53 -16.06 10.51
N TYR A 206 -18.45 -16.72 10.10
CA TYR A 206 -17.24 -16.09 9.57
C TYR A 206 -17.03 -16.32 8.06
N ALA A 207 -17.67 -17.32 7.44
CA ALA A 207 -17.45 -17.75 6.07
C ALA A 207 -17.61 -16.62 5.02
N PHE A 208 -16.73 -16.58 4.02
CA PHE A 208 -16.71 -15.52 2.98
C PHE A 208 -17.26 -16.00 1.64
N CYS A 209 -17.75 -15.09 0.78
CA CYS A 209 -18.14 -15.47 -0.58
C CYS A 209 -16.89 -15.71 -1.45
N LYS A 210 -16.69 -16.94 -1.92
CA LYS A 210 -15.54 -17.31 -2.74
C LYS A 210 -15.54 -16.55 -4.07
N ALA A 211 -16.69 -16.45 -4.73
CA ALA A 211 -16.78 -15.75 -6.02
C ALA A 211 -16.34 -14.28 -5.93
N HIS A 212 -16.71 -13.58 -4.86
CA HIS A 212 -16.31 -12.20 -4.62
C HIS A 212 -14.80 -12.07 -4.34
N SER A 213 -14.25 -12.93 -3.47
CA SER A 213 -12.80 -12.96 -3.20
C SER A 213 -11.97 -13.30 -4.46
N ALA A 214 -12.46 -14.23 -5.29
CA ALA A 214 -11.82 -14.63 -6.54
C ALA A 214 -11.76 -13.46 -7.55
N ALA A 215 -12.84 -12.69 -7.69
CA ALA A 215 -12.86 -11.52 -8.57
C ALA A 215 -11.80 -10.47 -8.16
N PHE A 216 -11.63 -10.22 -6.86
CA PHE A 216 -10.64 -9.27 -6.35
C PHE A 216 -9.21 -9.82 -6.40
N ALA A 217 -9.02 -11.14 -6.24
CA ALA A 217 -7.72 -11.79 -6.43
C ALA A 217 -7.23 -11.75 -7.88
N ILE A 218 -8.12 -11.75 -8.88
CA ILE A 218 -7.74 -11.54 -10.29
C ILE A 218 -7.06 -10.17 -10.45
N LEU A 219 -7.70 -9.11 -9.95
CA LEU A 219 -7.14 -7.75 -9.95
C LEU A 219 -5.80 -7.71 -9.20
N SER A 220 -5.69 -8.44 -8.09
CA SER A 220 -4.46 -8.53 -7.27
C SER A 220 -3.28 -9.12 -8.07
N PHE A 221 -3.50 -10.18 -8.85
CA PHE A 221 -2.48 -10.76 -9.74
C PHE A 221 -2.14 -9.85 -10.91
N GLN A 222 -3.13 -9.16 -11.48
CA GLN A 222 -2.92 -8.19 -12.56
C GLN A 222 -1.98 -7.06 -12.12
N VAL A 223 -2.24 -6.42 -10.98
CA VAL A 223 -1.37 -5.35 -10.46
C VAL A 223 -0.03 -5.87 -9.94
N ALA A 224 0.04 -7.09 -9.40
CA ALA A 224 1.30 -7.70 -9.00
C ALA A 224 2.21 -8.01 -10.21
N TYR A 225 1.64 -8.43 -11.34
CA TYR A 225 2.37 -8.63 -12.59
C TYR A 225 2.86 -7.29 -13.17
N LEU A 226 2.04 -6.24 -13.13
CA LEU A 226 2.49 -4.89 -13.51
C LEU A 226 3.64 -4.42 -12.60
N LYS A 227 3.57 -4.62 -11.28
CA LYS A 227 4.68 -4.32 -10.36
C LYS A 227 5.93 -5.18 -10.61
N ALA A 228 5.80 -6.40 -11.12
CA ALA A 228 6.93 -7.30 -11.37
C ALA A 228 7.65 -7.03 -12.71
N HIS A 229 6.92 -6.59 -13.75
CA HIS A 229 7.44 -6.47 -15.12
C HIS A 229 7.48 -5.04 -15.68
N TYR A 230 6.74 -4.11 -15.06
CA TYR A 230 6.58 -2.70 -15.47
C TYR A 230 6.67 -1.80 -14.25
N THR A 231 7.71 -2.02 -13.44
CA THR A 231 7.80 -1.51 -12.06
C THR A 231 7.78 0.01 -11.99
N ALA A 232 8.43 0.69 -12.94
CA ALA A 232 8.46 2.15 -13.00
C ALA A 232 7.08 2.72 -13.34
N GLU A 233 6.51 2.25 -14.45
CA GLU A 233 5.19 2.62 -14.97
C GLU A 233 4.10 2.36 -13.93
N PHE A 234 4.16 1.22 -13.25
CA PHE A 234 3.23 0.81 -12.21
C PHE A 234 3.32 1.70 -10.96
N MET A 235 4.53 1.89 -10.41
CA MET A 235 4.70 2.70 -9.20
C MET A 235 4.40 4.19 -9.45
N ALA A 236 4.68 4.69 -10.66
CA ALA A 236 4.23 6.02 -11.09
C ALA A 236 2.69 6.09 -11.17
N SER A 237 2.03 5.10 -11.78
CA SER A 237 0.56 5.03 -11.83
C SER A 237 -0.09 4.99 -10.43
N VAL A 238 0.52 4.29 -9.46
CA VAL A 238 0.06 4.27 -8.06
C VAL A 238 0.18 5.67 -7.43
N LEU A 239 1.27 6.40 -7.70
CA LEU A 239 1.46 7.77 -7.22
C LEU A 239 0.47 8.76 -7.87
N SER A 240 0.23 8.66 -9.19
CA SER A 240 -0.74 9.47 -9.92
C SER A 240 -2.20 9.20 -9.48
N ASN A 241 -2.50 7.97 -9.06
CA ASN A 241 -3.80 7.62 -8.46
C ASN A 241 -3.96 8.14 -7.01
N GLY A 242 -2.97 8.85 -6.45
CA GLY A 242 -2.99 9.32 -5.06
C GLY A 242 -2.66 8.24 -4.02
N GLY A 243 -2.14 7.09 -4.45
CA GLY A 243 -1.78 5.98 -3.57
C GLY A 243 -2.91 4.99 -3.30
N GLY A 244 -3.08 4.63 -2.02
CA GLY A 244 -3.91 3.51 -1.57
C GLY A 244 -3.91 3.39 -0.04
N TYR A 245 -3.40 2.28 0.50
CA TYR A 245 -3.32 2.02 1.94
C TYR A 245 -2.29 2.89 2.70
N TYR A 246 -1.32 3.48 2.00
CA TYR A 246 -0.24 4.28 2.58
C TYR A 246 -0.18 5.70 2.00
N SER A 247 0.63 6.59 2.59
CA SER A 247 0.93 7.91 2.01
C SER A 247 1.91 7.80 0.84
N ALA A 248 1.96 8.85 0.00
CA ALA A 248 2.89 8.93 -1.14
C ALA A 248 4.35 8.68 -0.73
N ALA A 249 4.76 9.14 0.46
CA ALA A 249 6.09 8.90 1.02
C ALA A 249 6.50 7.42 1.03
N VAL A 250 5.58 6.53 1.43
CA VAL A 250 5.81 5.08 1.49
C VAL A 250 5.95 4.48 0.10
N TYR A 251 5.15 4.93 -0.87
CA TYR A 251 5.26 4.48 -2.26
C TYR A 251 6.57 4.96 -2.92
N ILE A 252 7.05 6.16 -2.57
CA ILE A 252 8.36 6.68 -2.98
C ILE A 252 9.52 5.84 -2.40
N GLN A 253 9.49 5.48 -1.11
CA GLN A 253 10.52 4.58 -0.55
C GLN A 253 10.38 3.13 -1.06
N GLU A 254 9.18 2.66 -1.37
CA GLU A 254 8.98 1.35 -2.00
C GLU A 254 9.54 1.30 -3.41
N ALA A 255 9.31 2.33 -4.23
CA ALA A 255 9.89 2.44 -5.56
C ALA A 255 11.44 2.39 -5.49
N LYS A 256 12.05 3.11 -4.54
CA LYS A 256 13.49 3.03 -4.24
C LYS A 256 13.93 1.62 -3.81
N ARG A 257 13.17 0.93 -2.95
CA ARG A 257 13.43 -0.49 -2.58
C ARG A 257 13.29 -1.47 -3.74
N CYS A 258 12.45 -1.16 -4.74
CA CYS A 258 12.38 -1.89 -6.00
C CYS A 258 13.55 -1.58 -6.95
N GLY A 259 14.47 -0.67 -6.59
CA GLY A 259 15.65 -0.29 -7.37
C GLY A 259 15.45 0.94 -8.26
N LEU A 260 14.28 1.60 -8.22
CA LEU A 260 13.97 2.73 -9.08
C LEU A 260 14.63 4.03 -8.62
N THR A 261 15.13 4.81 -9.57
CA THR A 261 15.58 6.18 -9.35
C THR A 261 14.37 7.12 -9.35
N ILE A 262 14.23 7.95 -8.31
CA ILE A 262 13.19 8.98 -8.25
C ILE A 262 13.83 10.32 -8.63
N VAL A 263 13.28 10.97 -9.65
CA VAL A 263 13.77 12.25 -10.17
C VAL A 263 12.77 13.34 -9.79
N LEU A 264 13.29 14.45 -9.25
CA LEU A 264 12.52 15.66 -8.96
C LEU A 264 11.77 16.16 -10.19
N PRO A 265 10.66 16.90 -10.04
CA PRO A 265 9.96 17.45 -11.19
C PRO A 265 10.88 18.36 -12.02
N CYS A 266 10.49 18.64 -13.27
CA CYS A 266 11.22 19.51 -14.17
C CYS A 266 10.23 20.15 -15.16
N ILE A 267 10.13 21.48 -15.24
CA ILE A 267 9.15 22.14 -16.12
C ILE A 267 9.29 21.74 -17.60
N ASN A 268 10.52 21.46 -18.06
CA ASN A 268 10.78 21.05 -19.44
C ASN A 268 10.48 19.56 -19.72
N LYS A 269 10.13 18.74 -18.71
CA LYS A 269 10.04 17.28 -18.85
C LYS A 269 8.91 16.58 -18.09
N SER A 270 8.46 17.13 -16.96
CA SER A 270 7.37 16.55 -16.17
C SER A 270 6.03 16.82 -16.84
N GLU A 271 5.18 15.81 -16.85
CA GLU A 271 3.75 15.97 -17.12
C GLU A 271 2.99 16.38 -15.86
N TYR A 272 1.67 16.52 -15.95
CA TYR A 272 0.81 16.66 -14.77
C TYR A 272 0.96 15.43 -13.86
N GLU A 273 0.81 14.23 -14.41
CA GLU A 273 0.94 12.95 -13.70
C GLU A 273 2.40 12.51 -13.55
N TYR A 274 2.67 11.58 -12.63
CA TYR A 274 4.00 10.96 -12.51
C TYR A 274 4.24 10.06 -13.72
N GLU A 275 5.41 10.19 -14.35
CA GLU A 275 5.82 9.32 -15.46
C GLU A 275 6.82 8.27 -14.96
N GLY A 276 6.53 7.00 -15.22
CA GLY A 276 7.45 5.89 -15.00
C GLY A 276 8.02 5.41 -16.32
N SER A 277 9.34 5.27 -16.41
CA SER A 277 10.01 4.79 -17.62
C SER A 277 11.32 4.08 -17.28
N ASN A 278 11.50 2.87 -17.82
CA ASN A 278 12.68 2.02 -17.61
C ASN A 278 12.93 1.70 -16.11
N ASN A 279 13.85 2.42 -15.47
CA ASN A 279 14.20 2.26 -14.04
C ASN A 279 14.06 3.60 -13.28
N THR A 280 13.24 4.52 -13.80
CA THR A 280 13.12 5.89 -13.31
C THR A 280 11.65 6.27 -13.15
N ILE A 281 11.32 7.01 -12.07
CA ILE A 281 10.07 7.76 -11.97
C ILE A 281 10.42 9.25 -11.98
N LEU A 282 9.86 9.98 -12.93
CA LEU A 282 9.84 11.44 -12.93
C LEU A 282 8.61 11.91 -12.16
N ILE A 283 8.82 12.76 -11.16
CA ILE A 283 7.73 13.32 -10.37
C ILE A 283 6.89 14.25 -11.25
N GLY A 284 5.58 13.99 -11.27
CA GLY A 284 4.59 14.80 -11.96
C GLY A 284 4.35 16.14 -11.26
N LEU A 285 3.96 17.14 -12.03
CA LEU A 285 3.65 18.48 -11.50
C LEU A 285 2.50 18.45 -10.46
N MET A 286 1.60 17.45 -10.52
CA MET A 286 0.54 17.23 -9.53
C MET A 286 1.04 16.98 -8.09
N ALA A 287 2.31 16.63 -7.91
CA ALA A 287 2.90 16.42 -6.59
C ALA A 287 3.11 17.73 -5.81
N ILE A 288 3.20 18.87 -6.51
CA ILE A 288 3.58 20.16 -5.94
C ILE A 288 2.38 20.76 -5.18
N LYS A 289 2.47 20.78 -3.85
CA LYS A 289 1.53 21.48 -2.97
C LYS A 289 1.30 22.92 -3.40
N ASN A 290 0.08 23.39 -3.21
CA ASN A 290 -0.35 24.78 -3.45
C ASN A 290 -0.18 25.27 -4.91
N MET A 291 0.12 24.38 -5.86
CA MET A 291 0.04 24.65 -7.29
C MET A 291 -1.31 24.20 -7.84
N SER A 292 -1.96 25.04 -8.64
CA SER A 292 -3.23 24.70 -9.26
C SER A 292 -3.05 23.73 -10.42
N ARG A 293 -4.03 22.84 -10.62
CA ARG A 293 -4.07 21.96 -11.81
C ARG A 293 -4.02 22.78 -13.10
N ASN A 294 -4.74 23.90 -13.16
CA ASN A 294 -4.73 24.80 -14.32
C ASN A 294 -3.33 25.36 -14.61
N THR A 295 -2.56 25.76 -13.59
CA THR A 295 -1.17 26.19 -13.78
C THR A 295 -0.31 25.04 -14.29
N ALA A 296 -0.46 23.83 -13.73
CA ALA A 296 0.30 22.66 -14.16
C ALA A 296 0.02 22.27 -15.62
N GLU A 297 -1.25 22.21 -16.01
CA GLU A 297 -1.68 21.92 -17.39
C GLU A 297 -1.26 23.04 -18.35
N ASN A 298 -1.33 24.30 -17.95
CA ASN A 298 -0.83 25.43 -18.74
C ASN A 298 0.69 25.35 -18.99
N ILE A 299 1.49 24.96 -17.99
CA ILE A 299 2.94 24.76 -18.15
C ILE A 299 3.25 23.67 -19.17
N VAL A 300 2.50 22.56 -19.14
CA VAL A 300 2.62 21.44 -20.10
C VAL A 300 2.20 21.89 -21.50
N THR A 301 0.98 22.41 -21.65
CA THR A 301 0.40 22.79 -22.95
C THR A 301 1.19 23.90 -23.65
N GLU A 302 1.65 24.92 -22.91
CA GLU A 302 2.43 26.01 -23.49
C GLU A 302 3.80 25.52 -23.98
N ARG A 303 4.45 24.62 -23.22
CA ARG A 303 5.69 23.94 -23.62
C ARG A 303 5.51 23.04 -24.83
N GLU A 304 4.37 22.35 -24.96
CA GLU A 304 4.06 21.54 -26.15
C GLU A 304 3.94 22.39 -27.43
N TYR A 305 3.32 23.58 -27.33
CA TYR A 305 3.15 24.47 -28.49
C TYR A 305 4.41 25.27 -28.85
N ASN A 306 5.16 25.76 -27.86
CA ASN A 306 6.25 26.73 -28.05
C ASN A 306 7.65 26.17 -27.73
N GLY A 307 7.77 24.92 -27.31
CA GLY A 307 9.03 24.24 -27.00
C GLY A 307 9.49 24.37 -25.54
N GLU A 308 10.69 23.89 -25.23
CA GLU A 308 11.28 23.98 -23.89
C GLU A 308 11.40 25.44 -23.38
N TYR A 309 11.36 25.62 -22.06
CA TYR A 309 11.69 26.91 -21.44
C TYR A 309 13.20 27.10 -21.39
N THR A 310 13.66 28.29 -21.79
CA THR A 310 15.09 28.64 -21.90
C THR A 310 15.63 29.34 -20.66
N SER A 311 14.79 30.05 -19.92
CA SER A 311 15.14 30.80 -18.71
C SER A 311 13.92 31.02 -17.80
N LEU A 312 14.14 31.48 -16.58
CA LEU A 312 13.06 31.88 -15.67
C LEU A 312 12.24 33.05 -16.24
N LEU A 313 12.89 33.99 -16.94
CA LEU A 313 12.21 35.12 -17.57
C LEU A 313 11.30 34.68 -18.72
N ASP A 314 11.81 33.77 -19.57
CA ASP A 314 11.07 33.13 -20.66
C ASP A 314 9.84 32.37 -20.13
N PHE A 315 10.03 31.50 -19.13
CA PHE A 315 8.95 30.81 -18.44
C PHE A 315 7.86 31.77 -17.94
N LEU A 316 8.22 32.77 -17.13
CA LEU A 316 7.24 33.70 -16.54
C LEU A 316 6.52 34.51 -17.61
N LEU A 317 7.22 34.97 -18.65
CA LEU A 317 6.60 35.73 -19.74
C LEU A 317 5.63 34.88 -20.58
N ARG A 318 5.88 33.57 -20.72
CA ARG A 318 5.03 32.62 -21.45
C ARG A 318 3.83 32.15 -20.63
N THR A 319 4.06 31.65 -19.42
CA THR A 319 3.02 31.02 -18.58
C THR A 319 2.21 31.99 -17.74
N LYS A 320 2.75 33.19 -17.47
CA LYS A 320 2.22 34.19 -16.51
C LYS A 320 2.05 33.68 -15.07
N THR A 321 2.72 32.59 -14.68
CA THR A 321 2.60 31.96 -13.35
C THR A 321 2.85 32.96 -12.21
N GLY A 322 2.09 32.83 -11.11
CA GLY A 322 2.17 33.71 -9.95
C GLY A 322 3.44 33.53 -9.11
N MET A 323 3.72 34.50 -8.23
CA MET A 323 4.88 34.47 -7.31
C MET A 323 4.91 33.20 -6.44
N ALA A 324 3.77 32.76 -5.92
CA ALA A 324 3.69 31.62 -5.01
C ALA A 324 4.03 30.30 -5.72
N GLU A 325 3.31 29.96 -6.78
CA GLU A 325 3.55 28.75 -7.58
C GLU A 325 4.98 28.72 -8.16
N SER A 326 5.47 29.85 -8.67
CA SER A 326 6.86 29.97 -9.14
C SER A 326 7.89 29.76 -8.02
N THR A 327 7.58 30.19 -6.79
CA THR A 327 8.44 29.96 -5.62
C THR A 327 8.52 28.47 -5.30
N TYR A 328 7.39 27.75 -5.27
CA TYR A 328 7.37 26.30 -5.05
C TYR A 328 8.10 25.54 -6.17
N LEU A 329 7.89 25.89 -7.44
CA LEU A 329 8.59 25.30 -8.59
C LEU A 329 10.11 25.45 -8.47
N ILE A 330 10.62 26.61 -8.04
CA ILE A 330 12.06 26.79 -7.79
C ILE A 330 12.51 25.99 -6.55
N GLN A 331 11.77 26.07 -5.45
CA GLN A 331 12.13 25.45 -4.18
C GLN A 331 12.24 23.92 -4.27
N CYS A 332 11.30 23.26 -4.94
CA CYS A 332 11.28 21.81 -5.11
C CYS A 332 12.24 21.29 -6.19
N GLY A 333 12.81 22.18 -7.02
CA GLY A 333 13.76 21.84 -8.08
C GLY A 333 13.19 21.70 -9.49
N ALA A 334 11.90 22.01 -9.69
CA ALA A 334 11.28 21.99 -11.02
C ALA A 334 11.96 22.94 -12.04
N MET A 335 12.75 23.91 -11.57
CA MET A 335 13.51 24.84 -12.39
C MET A 335 15.04 24.64 -12.34
N ASP A 336 15.53 23.56 -11.72
CA ASP A 336 16.98 23.22 -11.69
C ASP A 336 17.54 22.99 -13.12
N CYS A 337 16.68 22.74 -14.11
CA CYS A 337 17.03 22.63 -15.53
C CYS A 337 17.67 23.91 -16.11
N PHE A 338 17.45 25.08 -15.51
CA PHE A 338 18.11 26.34 -15.90
C PHE A 338 19.57 26.45 -15.43
N GLN A 339 20.11 25.45 -14.72
CA GLN A 339 21.51 25.39 -14.26
C GLN A 339 21.96 26.54 -13.35
N LYS A 340 21.01 27.36 -12.86
CA LYS A 340 21.23 28.39 -11.82
C LYS A 340 20.88 27.83 -10.44
N THR A 341 21.58 28.30 -9.40
CA THR A 341 21.31 27.90 -8.01
C THR A 341 19.90 28.35 -7.57
N ARG A 342 19.22 27.57 -6.71
CA ARG A 342 17.83 27.89 -6.30
C ARG A 342 17.72 29.27 -5.63
N PRO A 343 18.68 29.74 -4.80
CA PRO A 343 18.66 31.11 -4.28
C PRO A 343 18.83 32.19 -5.38
N THR A 344 19.57 31.91 -6.47
CA THR A 344 19.65 32.82 -7.63
C THR A 344 18.27 32.97 -8.29
N LEU A 345 17.62 31.84 -8.60
CA LEU A 345 16.29 31.83 -9.21
C LEU A 345 15.24 32.56 -8.35
N LEU A 346 15.27 32.40 -7.02
CA LEU A 346 14.36 33.13 -6.12
C LEU A 346 14.63 34.64 -6.08
N ARG A 347 15.89 35.08 -6.18
CA ARG A 347 16.24 36.52 -6.29
C ARG A 347 15.75 37.10 -7.62
N LEU A 348 15.96 36.40 -8.73
CA LEU A 348 15.47 36.78 -10.06
C LEU A 348 13.94 36.87 -10.09
N LEU A 349 13.23 35.87 -9.55
CA LEU A 349 11.76 35.87 -9.44
C LEU A 349 11.24 37.13 -8.72
N HIS A 350 11.88 37.51 -7.61
CA HIS A 350 11.51 38.72 -6.88
C HIS A 350 11.76 39.99 -7.71
N VAL A 351 12.91 40.10 -8.38
CA VAL A 351 13.22 41.23 -9.27
C VAL A 351 12.20 41.34 -10.40
N TYR A 352 11.83 40.23 -11.03
CA TYR A 352 10.90 40.22 -12.17
C TYR A 352 9.47 40.57 -11.75
N LEU A 353 8.95 39.96 -10.68
CA LEU A 353 7.55 40.13 -10.30
C LEU A 353 7.28 41.34 -9.38
N LYS A 354 8.26 41.81 -8.59
CA LYS A 354 8.09 42.94 -7.66
C LYS A 354 8.73 44.24 -8.16
N ALA A 355 9.97 44.20 -8.62
CA ALA A 355 10.72 45.41 -9.01
C ALA A 355 10.43 45.83 -10.46
N ARG A 356 10.64 44.93 -11.42
CA ARG A 356 10.40 45.18 -12.86
C ARG A 356 8.94 45.05 -13.27
N LYS A 357 8.14 44.28 -12.50
CA LYS A 357 6.71 44.02 -12.74
C LYS A 357 6.44 43.58 -14.19
N ILE A 358 7.11 42.51 -14.63
CA ILE A 358 7.11 42.02 -16.03
C ILE A 358 5.74 41.66 -16.63
N TYR A 359 4.67 41.66 -15.83
CA TYR A 359 3.27 41.47 -16.28
C TYR A 359 2.50 42.79 -16.47
N SER A 360 3.12 43.94 -16.21
CA SER A 360 2.52 45.26 -16.44
C SER A 360 2.40 45.55 -17.94
N PRO A 361 1.27 46.11 -18.43
CA PRO A 361 1.15 46.60 -19.82
C PRO A 361 2.19 47.68 -20.21
N SER A 362 2.89 48.27 -19.23
CA SER A 362 3.98 49.22 -19.45
C SER A 362 5.35 48.57 -19.64
N TYR A 363 5.46 47.24 -19.51
CA TYR A 363 6.72 46.51 -19.72
C TYR A 363 6.94 46.27 -21.22
N ASN A 364 8.08 46.69 -21.74
CA ASN A 364 8.39 46.72 -23.17
C ASN A 364 9.82 46.25 -23.45
N ASP A 365 10.19 46.19 -24.73
CA ASP A 365 11.46 45.63 -25.19
C ASP A 365 12.70 46.36 -24.63
N LEU A 366 12.59 47.64 -24.28
CA LEU A 366 13.67 48.38 -23.62
C LEU A 366 13.91 47.85 -22.20
N PHE A 367 12.84 47.68 -21.42
CA PHE A 367 12.91 47.07 -20.09
C PHE A 367 13.31 45.58 -20.16
N LEU A 368 12.95 44.86 -21.23
CA LEU A 368 13.39 43.49 -21.45
C LEU A 368 14.92 43.41 -21.60
N ASN A 369 15.51 44.29 -22.43
CA ASN A 369 16.96 44.35 -22.62
C ASN A 369 17.72 44.73 -21.33
N GLU A 370 17.18 45.63 -20.49
CA GLU A 370 17.76 45.89 -19.16
C GLU A 370 17.64 44.69 -18.22
N THR A 371 16.52 43.97 -18.27
CA THR A 371 16.24 42.84 -17.37
C THR A 371 17.12 41.64 -17.70
N ILE A 372 17.38 41.38 -18.98
CA ILE A 372 18.32 40.33 -19.44
C ILE A 372 19.76 40.66 -19.02
N LYS A 373 20.19 41.93 -19.07
CA LYS A 373 21.51 42.33 -18.54
C LYS A 373 21.63 42.04 -17.05
N LEU A 374 20.63 42.45 -16.27
CA LEU A 374 20.55 42.24 -14.83
C LEU A 374 20.50 40.74 -14.44
N GLU A 375 19.97 39.86 -15.29
CA GLU A 375 20.01 38.39 -15.06
C GLU A 375 21.44 37.83 -15.01
N ASN A 376 22.37 38.46 -15.73
CA ASN A 376 23.79 38.07 -15.76
C ASN A 376 24.61 38.70 -14.62
N GLU A 377 24.06 39.70 -13.92
CA GLU A 377 24.67 40.34 -12.75
C GLU A 377 24.22 39.70 -11.43
N ILE A 378 23.08 39.01 -11.41
CA ILE A 378 22.51 38.36 -10.23
C ILE A 378 22.85 36.87 -10.22
N GLU A 379 23.89 36.52 -9.46
CA GLU A 379 24.26 35.14 -9.13
C GLU A 379 24.46 34.96 -7.62
N THR A 380 24.32 33.73 -7.13
CA THR A 380 24.75 33.30 -5.80
C THR A 380 25.59 32.03 -5.89
N LEU A 381 26.87 32.16 -5.51
CA LEU A 381 27.91 31.11 -5.54
C LEU A 381 27.60 29.86 -4.68
N VAL A 382 26.61 29.95 -3.78
CA VAL A 382 26.21 28.88 -2.88
C VAL A 382 24.76 28.51 -3.17
N ASP A 383 24.52 27.24 -3.46
CA ASP A 383 23.19 26.64 -3.55
C ASP A 383 22.77 26.04 -2.20
N TYR A 384 21.49 25.69 -2.05
CA TYR A 384 21.00 25.05 -0.83
C TYR A 384 21.72 23.74 -0.50
N SER A 385 22.06 23.55 0.78
CA SER A 385 22.61 22.29 1.27
C SER A 385 21.63 21.13 1.06
N ILE A 386 22.15 19.89 1.05
CA ILE A 386 21.31 18.69 0.92
C ILE A 386 20.19 18.64 1.96
N VAL A 387 20.46 19.13 3.18
CA VAL A 387 19.48 19.19 4.27
C VAL A 387 18.38 20.20 3.96
N GLU A 388 18.71 21.40 3.48
CA GLU A 388 17.73 22.40 3.05
C GLU A 388 16.91 21.95 1.84
N LYS A 389 17.53 21.32 0.83
CA LYS A 389 16.80 20.75 -0.32
C LYS A 389 15.79 19.71 0.15
N CYS A 390 16.18 18.81 1.05
CA CYS A 390 15.27 17.84 1.67
C CYS A 390 14.13 18.51 2.49
N ARG A 391 14.32 19.72 3.06
CA ARG A 391 13.21 20.49 3.66
C ARG A 391 12.23 20.98 2.61
N LEU A 392 12.75 21.63 1.56
CA LEU A 392 11.93 22.20 0.49
C LEU A 392 11.15 21.10 -0.26
N GLU A 393 11.75 19.93 -0.44
CA GLU A 393 11.06 18.72 -0.90
C GLU A 393 9.89 18.35 0.02
N TYR A 394 10.08 18.26 1.34
CA TYR A 394 8.99 17.96 2.27
C TYR A 394 7.89 19.04 2.30
N GLU A 395 8.28 20.31 2.37
CA GLU A 395 7.39 21.48 2.35
C GLU A 395 6.55 21.53 1.07
N THR A 396 7.03 20.93 -0.03
CA THR A 396 6.33 20.86 -1.33
C THR A 396 5.58 19.53 -1.57
N PHE A 397 6.03 18.39 -1.03
CA PHE A 397 5.56 17.05 -1.43
C PHE A 397 5.02 16.15 -0.30
N ASP A 398 5.18 16.51 0.99
CA ASP A 398 5.11 15.59 2.15
C ASP A 398 6.12 14.42 2.14
N TYR A 399 7.14 14.45 1.27
CA TYR A 399 8.21 13.46 1.27
C TYR A 399 9.55 14.01 0.77
N MET A 400 10.65 13.36 1.20
CA MET A 400 12.00 13.60 0.68
C MET A 400 12.31 12.65 -0.48
N VAL A 401 12.87 13.23 -1.54
CA VAL A 401 13.33 12.56 -2.75
C VAL A 401 14.85 12.36 -2.67
N SER A 402 15.59 13.42 -2.32
CA SER A 402 17.05 13.45 -2.26
C SER A 402 17.66 12.54 -1.18
N LYS A 403 16.97 12.35 -0.05
CA LYS A 403 17.39 11.46 1.05
C LYS A 403 16.21 10.72 1.68
N HIS A 404 16.49 9.58 2.31
CA HIS A 404 15.53 8.95 3.22
C HIS A 404 15.62 9.63 4.60
N PRO A 405 14.50 9.94 5.30
CA PRO A 405 14.52 10.72 6.55
C PRO A 405 15.52 10.22 7.60
N LEU A 406 15.60 8.89 7.83
CA LEU A 406 16.59 8.26 8.72
C LEU A 406 18.07 8.62 8.42
N GLU A 407 18.44 8.95 7.18
CA GLU A 407 19.82 9.35 6.85
C GLU A 407 20.21 10.68 7.52
N LEU A 408 19.25 11.58 7.76
CA LEU A 408 19.48 12.85 8.45
C LEU A 408 19.78 12.68 9.95
N PHE A 409 19.54 11.49 10.50
CA PHE A 409 19.77 11.12 11.90
C PHE A 409 20.93 10.13 12.05
N ALA A 410 21.78 9.96 11.03
CA ALA A 410 22.79 8.89 11.00
C ALA A 410 23.73 8.89 12.22
N GLU A 411 24.16 10.07 12.70
CA GLU A 411 25.07 10.19 13.86
C GLU A 411 24.35 9.91 15.19
N GLU A 412 23.07 10.26 15.32
CA GLU A 412 22.20 9.88 16.44
C GLU A 412 21.99 8.37 16.45
N LEU A 413 21.70 7.78 15.29
CA LEU A 413 21.42 6.36 15.13
C LEU A 413 22.65 5.48 15.41
N LYS A 414 23.87 5.94 15.12
CA LYS A 414 25.13 5.24 15.49
C LYS A 414 25.27 5.00 17.00
N LYS A 415 24.61 5.80 17.84
CA LYS A 415 24.63 5.66 19.31
C LYS A 415 23.84 4.43 19.78
N TYR A 416 23.05 3.81 18.91
CA TYR A 416 22.21 2.65 19.18
C TYR A 416 22.68 1.39 18.43
N LYS A 417 22.88 0.28 19.15
CA LYS A 417 23.19 -1.03 18.56
C LYS A 417 21.93 -1.66 17.94
N THR A 418 21.54 -1.16 16.78
CA THR A 418 20.42 -1.68 15.98
C THR A 418 20.89 -2.72 14.96
N ILE A 419 19.98 -3.61 14.53
CA ILE A 419 20.13 -4.38 13.29
C ILE A 419 19.27 -3.77 12.17
N ASN A 420 19.39 -4.29 10.95
CA ASN A 420 18.51 -3.92 9.84
C ASN A 420 17.19 -4.69 9.90
N SER A 421 16.10 -4.11 9.39
CA SER A 421 14.79 -4.77 9.36
C SER A 421 14.78 -6.05 8.50
N SER A 422 15.55 -6.08 7.40
CA SER A 422 15.66 -7.23 6.49
C SER A 422 16.32 -8.48 7.13
N ASP A 423 17.13 -8.28 8.17
CA ASP A 423 17.81 -9.34 8.92
C ASP A 423 16.93 -9.98 10.01
N MET A 424 15.80 -9.36 10.36
CA MET A 424 14.96 -9.70 11.53
C MET A 424 14.52 -11.17 11.59
N LYS A 425 14.27 -11.80 10.44
CA LYS A 425 14.02 -13.24 10.26
C LYS A 425 15.08 -14.15 10.90
N ASN A 426 16.32 -13.69 11.04
CA ASN A 426 17.42 -14.45 11.66
C ASN A 426 17.39 -14.42 13.21
N TYR A 427 16.42 -13.70 13.79
CA TYR A 427 16.35 -13.36 15.21
C TYR A 427 15.07 -13.81 15.93
N HIS A 428 14.28 -14.73 15.36
CA HIS A 428 13.11 -15.34 16.01
C HIS A 428 13.32 -15.65 17.50
N ASN A 429 12.36 -15.25 18.35
CA ASN A 429 12.40 -15.32 19.81
C ASN A 429 13.54 -14.56 20.53
N LYS A 430 14.54 -14.02 19.81
CA LYS A 430 15.61 -13.19 20.38
C LYS A 430 15.11 -11.77 20.61
N ARG A 431 15.78 -11.07 21.51
CA ARG A 431 15.55 -9.65 21.80
C ARG A 431 16.49 -8.81 20.94
N ILE A 432 15.94 -7.84 20.19
CA ILE A 432 16.68 -6.98 19.27
C ILE A 432 16.26 -5.52 19.44
N SER A 433 17.06 -4.61 18.87
CA SER A 433 16.71 -3.21 18.65
C SER A 433 16.71 -2.92 17.14
N LEU A 434 15.70 -2.19 16.68
CA LEU A 434 15.56 -1.70 15.32
C LEU A 434 15.44 -0.17 15.33
N ARG A 435 15.85 0.46 14.24
CA ARG A 435 15.51 1.84 13.88
C ARG A 435 14.35 1.80 12.89
N GLY A 436 13.47 2.80 12.90
CA GLY A 436 12.33 2.83 11.99
C GLY A 436 11.77 4.23 11.74
N TRP A 437 11.38 4.48 10.50
CA TRP A 437 10.56 5.61 10.07
C TRP A 437 9.07 5.23 10.06
N PHE A 438 8.16 6.14 10.39
CA PHE A 438 6.72 5.86 10.35
C PHE A 438 6.20 5.65 8.92
N MET A 439 5.51 4.53 8.70
CA MET A 439 4.75 4.28 7.47
C MET A 439 3.25 4.53 7.68
N THR A 440 2.69 3.89 8.72
CA THR A 440 1.28 3.93 9.10
C THR A 440 1.10 3.26 10.48
N SER A 441 -0.10 3.29 11.06
CA SER A 441 -0.38 2.59 12.31
C SER A 441 -1.85 2.20 12.46
N LYS A 442 -2.13 1.17 13.25
CA LYS A 442 -3.49 0.68 13.48
C LYS A 442 -3.75 0.39 14.97
N ARG A 443 -4.75 1.06 15.54
CA ARG A 443 -5.30 0.76 16.87
C ARG A 443 -6.28 -0.41 16.78
N ILE A 444 -6.24 -1.32 17.75
CA ILE A 444 -7.15 -2.47 17.85
C ILE A 444 -7.56 -2.66 19.32
N LYS A 445 -8.87 -2.81 19.59
CA LYS A 445 -9.38 -3.27 20.89
C LYS A 445 -9.17 -4.78 20.98
N THR A 446 -8.49 -5.27 22.01
CA THR A 446 -8.32 -6.71 22.29
C THR A 446 -9.66 -7.35 22.72
N SER A 447 -9.72 -8.68 22.82
CA SER A 447 -10.89 -9.40 23.35
C SER A 447 -11.25 -9.05 24.81
N LYS A 448 -10.36 -8.36 25.54
CA LYS A 448 -10.62 -7.79 26.88
C LYS A 448 -11.08 -6.33 26.85
N GLY A 449 -11.26 -5.74 25.66
CA GLY A 449 -11.53 -4.31 25.45
C GLY A 449 -10.30 -3.40 25.57
N GLU A 450 -9.18 -3.88 26.11
CA GLU A 450 -7.93 -3.12 26.23
C GLU A 450 -7.36 -2.75 24.85
N ILE A 451 -6.85 -1.52 24.69
CA ILE A 451 -6.30 -1.03 23.41
C ILE A 451 -4.86 -1.49 23.21
N MET A 452 -4.57 -2.06 22.03
CA MET A 452 -3.21 -2.26 21.51
C MET A 452 -2.99 -1.47 20.21
N LYS A 453 -1.73 -1.25 19.82
CA LYS A 453 -1.38 -0.55 18.58
C LYS A 453 -0.33 -1.32 17.78
N PHE A 454 -0.60 -1.50 16.49
CA PHE A 454 0.37 -1.88 15.47
C PHE A 454 0.97 -0.61 14.88
N LEU A 455 2.28 -0.57 14.70
CA LEU A 455 3.03 0.57 14.19
C LEU A 455 3.94 0.06 13.06
N SER A 456 3.57 0.36 11.82
CA SER A 456 4.31 -0.06 10.63
C SER A 456 5.50 0.86 10.43
N LEU A 457 6.70 0.30 10.42
CA LEU A 457 7.95 1.04 10.34
C LEU A 457 8.82 0.56 9.18
N GLU A 458 9.55 1.48 8.54
CA GLU A 458 10.54 1.18 7.50
C GLU A 458 11.95 1.62 7.89
N ASP A 459 12.95 0.90 7.37
CA ASP A 459 14.34 1.35 7.35
C ASP A 459 14.91 1.26 5.93
N LEU A 460 16.19 1.62 5.78
CA LEU A 460 16.89 1.62 4.49
C LEU A 460 16.99 0.23 3.82
N THR A 461 16.45 -0.83 4.43
CA THR A 461 16.54 -2.22 3.95
C THR A 461 15.19 -2.94 3.82
N GLY A 462 14.10 -2.41 4.39
CA GLY A 462 12.83 -3.13 4.49
C GLY A 462 11.81 -2.50 5.42
N THR A 463 10.82 -3.29 5.83
CA THR A 463 9.65 -2.85 6.61
C THR A 463 9.27 -3.87 7.68
N PHE A 464 8.91 -3.44 8.89
CA PHE A 464 8.54 -4.31 10.02
C PHE A 464 7.35 -3.76 10.83
N GLU A 465 6.64 -4.65 11.52
CA GLU A 465 5.50 -4.33 12.38
C GLU A 465 5.95 -4.26 13.84
N ALA A 466 5.92 -3.08 14.46
CA ALA A 466 6.10 -2.93 15.90
C ALA A 466 4.74 -3.11 16.62
N VAL A 467 4.65 -4.14 17.47
CA VAL A 467 3.40 -4.54 18.16
C VAL A 467 3.43 -4.07 19.61
N LEU A 468 2.64 -3.04 19.94
CA LEU A 468 2.48 -2.49 21.28
C LEU A 468 1.22 -3.06 21.94
N PHE A 469 1.39 -4.15 22.72
CA PHE A 469 0.34 -4.68 23.60
C PHE A 469 -0.07 -3.69 24.71
N PRO A 470 -1.25 -3.82 25.34
CA PRO A 470 -1.85 -2.75 26.16
C PRO A 470 -0.96 -2.16 27.25
N ARG A 471 -0.20 -2.98 27.99
CA ARG A 471 0.75 -2.53 29.05
C ARG A 471 1.95 -1.72 28.52
N VAL A 472 2.25 -1.84 27.23
CA VAL A 472 3.34 -1.13 26.53
C VAL A 472 2.74 0.08 25.82
N TYR A 473 1.60 -0.09 25.16
CA TYR A 473 0.83 1.01 24.57
C TYR A 473 0.48 2.08 25.62
N SER A 474 -0.03 1.72 26.79
CA SER A 474 -0.36 2.69 27.85
C SER A 474 0.83 3.50 28.38
N LYS A 475 2.07 3.04 28.16
CA LYS A 475 3.30 3.78 28.51
C LYS A 475 3.82 4.66 27.37
N PHE A 476 3.70 4.19 26.13
CA PHE A 476 4.36 4.80 24.97
C PHE A 476 3.37 5.46 23.97
N ALA A 477 2.05 5.39 24.21
CA ALA A 477 1.02 5.88 23.27
C ALA A 477 1.28 7.30 22.76
N GLN A 478 1.63 8.23 23.65
CA GLN A 478 1.98 9.62 23.32
C GLN A 478 3.16 9.73 22.34
N GLN A 479 4.16 8.86 22.47
CA GLN A 479 5.31 8.83 21.55
C GLN A 479 4.94 8.26 20.18
N THR A 480 3.86 7.47 20.07
CA THR A 480 3.41 6.87 18.80
C THR A 480 2.54 7.78 17.91
N TYR A 481 2.36 9.06 18.28
CA TYR A 481 1.71 10.05 17.40
C TYR A 481 2.70 10.70 16.42
N SER A 482 4.00 10.59 16.69
CA SER A 482 5.08 11.14 15.88
C SER A 482 5.28 10.35 14.57
N PHE A 483 5.79 11.01 13.52
CA PHE A 483 6.33 10.32 12.33
C PHE A 483 7.70 9.66 12.58
N GLY A 484 8.30 9.86 13.76
CA GLY A 484 9.59 9.31 14.15
C GLY A 484 10.76 10.27 13.85
N PRO A 485 12.01 9.80 13.95
CA PRO A 485 12.39 8.40 13.87
C PRO A 485 12.34 7.69 15.22
N TYR A 486 12.03 6.40 15.15
CA TYR A 486 11.87 5.51 16.29
C TYR A 486 13.10 4.62 16.49
N ILE A 487 13.48 4.43 17.75
CA ILE A 487 14.22 3.25 18.19
C ILE A 487 13.24 2.33 18.91
N VAL A 488 13.07 1.11 18.39
CA VAL A 488 12.16 0.12 18.95
C VAL A 488 12.95 -1.09 19.41
N THR A 489 12.79 -1.47 20.68
CA THR A 489 13.46 -2.63 21.28
C THR A 489 12.41 -3.61 21.78
N GLY A 490 12.57 -4.88 21.42
CA GLY A 490 11.56 -5.91 21.68
C GLY A 490 12.02 -7.30 21.29
N ARG A 491 11.10 -8.26 21.33
CA ARG A 491 11.33 -9.65 20.92
C ARG A 491 10.76 -9.90 19.52
N VAL A 492 11.54 -10.53 18.63
CA VAL A 492 11.00 -11.00 17.34
C VAL A 492 10.03 -12.14 17.61
N ASP A 493 8.84 -12.05 17.01
CA ASP A 493 7.78 -13.04 17.10
C ASP A 493 8.26 -14.43 16.62
N ALA A 494 7.72 -15.48 17.25
CA ALA A 494 7.95 -16.86 16.86
C ALA A 494 7.13 -17.25 15.62
N GLU A 495 5.94 -16.66 15.46
CA GLU A 495 4.99 -17.01 14.40
C GLU A 495 5.02 -16.07 13.19
N SER A 496 5.80 -14.98 13.25
CA SER A 496 6.03 -14.00 12.18
C SER A 496 7.48 -13.52 12.17
N GLY A 497 8.15 -13.57 11.02
CA GLY A 497 9.51 -13.03 10.86
C GLY A 497 9.58 -11.50 10.88
N ASN A 498 8.44 -10.82 10.75
CA ASN A 498 8.34 -9.38 10.53
C ASN A 498 7.65 -8.63 11.68
N ASN A 499 7.23 -9.32 12.76
CA ASN A 499 6.58 -8.70 13.93
C ASN A 499 7.57 -8.56 15.10
N LEU A 500 7.73 -7.36 15.65
CA LEU A 500 8.52 -7.07 16.83
C LEU A 500 7.58 -6.77 18.00
N ILE A 501 7.52 -7.67 18.98
CA ILE A 501 6.78 -7.47 20.23
C ILE A 501 7.56 -6.48 21.08
N VAL A 502 7.04 -5.26 21.22
CA VAL A 502 7.79 -4.12 21.80
C VAL A 502 7.91 -4.24 23.32
N ASP A 503 9.13 -4.14 23.86
CA ASP A 503 9.37 -3.93 25.29
C ASP A 503 9.46 -2.42 25.62
N LYS A 504 10.18 -1.70 24.75
CA LYS A 504 10.58 -0.29 24.92
C LYS A 504 10.58 0.39 23.56
N LEU A 505 10.01 1.58 23.49
CA LEU A 505 10.05 2.48 22.36
C LEU A 505 10.68 3.81 22.80
N GLU A 506 11.46 4.42 21.91
CA GLU A 506 11.99 5.78 22.05
C GLU A 506 11.83 6.52 20.72
N VAL A 507 11.52 7.81 20.78
CA VAL A 507 11.57 8.73 19.64
C VAL A 507 12.83 9.60 19.80
N LEU A 508 13.53 9.91 18.70
CA LEU A 508 14.82 10.60 18.77
C LEU A 508 14.75 12.12 18.87
N SER A 509 13.61 12.77 18.60
CA SER A 509 13.43 14.17 19.01
C SER A 509 13.20 14.28 20.52
N ARG A 510 13.65 15.39 21.08
CA ARG A 510 13.34 15.79 22.46
C ARG A 510 12.85 17.23 22.50
N GLN A 511 11.58 17.44 22.20
CA GLN A 511 10.80 18.52 22.79
C GLN A 511 9.40 18.02 23.12
N GLY A 512 8.82 18.55 24.20
CA GLY A 512 7.53 18.07 24.71
C GLY A 512 6.38 18.70 23.93
N ILE A 513 5.64 17.88 23.18
CA ILE A 513 4.43 18.30 22.46
C ILE A 513 3.47 19.00 23.44
N LYS A 514 3.13 20.27 23.16
CA LYS A 514 2.02 20.97 23.82
C LYS A 514 0.73 20.57 23.11
N ASN A 515 -0.28 20.19 23.90
CA ASN A 515 -1.55 19.67 23.41
C ASN A 515 -2.22 20.56 22.35
N SER A 516 -2.47 20.01 21.16
CA SER A 516 -3.73 20.22 20.43
C SER A 516 -4.61 18.98 20.64
N LEU A 517 -5.89 19.18 20.97
CA LEU A 517 -6.81 18.08 21.28
C LEU A 517 -7.52 17.59 20.01
N HIS A 518 -6.77 16.88 19.17
CA HIS A 518 -7.37 15.94 18.22
C HIS A 518 -7.90 14.67 18.94
N LYS A 519 -8.61 13.84 18.18
CA LYS A 519 -9.78 13.10 18.63
C LYS A 519 -10.01 11.93 17.63
N ASP A 520 -10.45 10.75 18.07
CA ASP A 520 -10.64 9.51 17.27
C ASP A 520 -12.07 8.91 17.25
N SER A 521 -12.64 8.46 16.12
CA SER A 521 -14.11 8.19 15.94
C SER A 521 -14.58 6.80 16.39
N ALA A 522 -14.55 6.57 17.70
CA ALA A 522 -15.29 5.46 18.30
C ALA A 522 -15.97 5.89 19.61
N ASP A 523 -17.30 5.75 19.63
CA ASP A 523 -18.20 5.97 20.77
C ASP A 523 -18.45 7.46 21.16
N ASN A 524 -19.65 7.75 21.68
CA ASN A 524 -20.16 9.12 21.93
C ASN A 524 -19.58 9.78 23.20
N LYS A 525 -18.28 9.62 23.46
CA LYS A 525 -17.50 10.32 24.49
C LYS A 525 -16.21 10.85 23.85
N TYR A 526 -16.13 12.16 23.61
CA TYR A 526 -15.15 12.83 22.74
C TYR A 526 -13.68 12.54 23.10
N TYR A 527 -13.18 11.44 22.56
CA TYR A 527 -12.26 11.48 21.43
C TYR A 527 -13.13 11.10 20.20
N GLY A 528 -13.00 11.76 19.04
CA GLY A 528 -13.86 11.64 17.83
C GLY A 528 -13.27 12.19 16.50
N ASP A 529 -12.92 11.32 15.52
CA ASP A 529 -12.13 11.66 14.31
C ASP A 529 -12.69 12.84 13.53
N ASN A 530 -11.76 13.59 12.93
CA ASN A 530 -11.69 13.64 11.47
C ASN A 530 -10.21 13.50 11.08
N GLU A 531 -9.82 12.44 10.35
CA GLU A 531 -8.58 12.43 9.56
C GLU A 531 -8.77 13.28 8.30
N VAL A 532 -8.93 14.59 8.54
CA VAL A 532 -8.80 15.65 7.55
C VAL A 532 -7.85 16.66 8.19
N THR A 533 -6.64 16.77 7.64
CA THR A 533 -5.68 17.81 8.02
C THR A 533 -6.33 19.18 7.88
N ARG A 534 -6.35 19.97 8.96
CA ARG A 534 -6.91 21.33 8.96
C ARG A 534 -5.81 22.35 8.72
N ASP A 535 -6.08 23.36 7.93
CA ASP A 535 -5.10 24.37 7.50
C ASP A 535 -4.64 25.34 8.62
N GLU A 536 -5.09 25.15 9.85
CA GLU A 536 -4.89 26.09 10.96
C GLU A 536 -3.55 25.92 11.72
N ASP A 537 -2.86 24.77 11.57
CA ASP A 537 -1.56 24.50 12.21
C ASP A 537 -0.36 25.25 11.55
N ILE A 538 -0.59 26.00 10.47
CA ILE A 538 0.45 26.56 9.57
C ILE A 538 1.27 27.72 10.19
N MET A 539 0.82 28.33 11.29
CA MET A 539 1.32 29.63 11.76
C MET A 539 2.44 29.59 12.82
N ARG A 540 3.70 29.38 12.39
CA ARG A 540 4.91 30.14 12.86
C ARG A 540 6.23 29.77 12.16
N ILE A 541 6.23 29.82 10.82
CA ILE A 541 7.46 29.73 10.02
C ILE A 541 8.21 31.07 10.11
N GLY A 542 9.43 31.07 10.66
CA GLY A 542 10.25 32.29 10.80
C GLY A 542 11.74 32.05 11.06
N GLU A 543 12.09 31.02 11.84
CA GLU A 543 13.49 30.78 12.27
C GLU A 543 13.85 29.27 12.24
N LEU A 544 13.85 28.64 11.07
CA LEU A 544 14.05 27.18 10.91
C LEU A 544 15.50 26.80 10.55
N THR A 545 16.29 26.43 11.57
CA THR A 545 17.65 25.88 11.43
C THR A 545 17.64 24.37 11.10
N PRO A 546 18.77 23.75 10.69
CA PRO A 546 18.85 22.30 10.44
C PRO A 546 18.35 21.41 11.59
N GLN A 547 18.51 21.85 12.84
CA GLN A 547 17.96 21.14 14.00
C GLN A 547 16.41 21.21 14.06
N LYS A 548 15.81 22.34 13.66
CA LYS A 548 14.34 22.45 13.54
C LYS A 548 13.78 21.72 12.32
N LEU A 549 14.62 21.35 11.37
CA LEU A 549 14.31 20.47 10.25
C LEU A 549 14.15 19.01 10.73
N ILE A 550 15.06 18.58 11.60
CA ILE A 550 14.91 17.37 12.42
C ILE A 550 13.61 17.41 13.23
N TYR A 551 13.30 18.51 13.93
CA TYR A 551 12.05 18.61 14.72
C TYR A 551 10.77 18.62 13.87
N ALA A 552 10.73 19.36 12.74
CA ALA A 552 9.58 19.40 11.84
C ALA A 552 9.22 18.02 11.24
N TYR A 553 10.20 17.12 11.17
CA TYR A 553 10.00 15.74 10.77
C TYR A 553 9.41 14.83 11.86
N VAL A 554 9.49 15.23 13.13
CA VAL A 554 9.12 14.39 14.28
C VAL A 554 7.83 14.87 14.96
N GLY A 555 7.47 16.15 14.81
CA GLY A 555 6.40 16.81 15.56
C GLY A 555 6.92 17.52 16.81
#